data_AF-A0A2G3A964-F1
#
_entry.id   AF-A0A2G3A964-F1
#
_cell.length_a   1.000
_cell.length_b   1.000
_cell.length_c   1.000
_cell.angle_alpha   90.00
_cell.angle_beta   90.00
_cell.angle_gamma   90.00
#
_symmetry.space_group_name_H-M   'P 1'
#
loop_
_entity.id
_entity.type
_entity.pdbx_description
1 polymer ?
#
loop_
_entity_poly.entity_id
_entity_poly.type
_entity_poly.pdbx_seq_one_letter_code
_entity_poly.pdbx_strand_id
1 'polypeptide(L)'
;MARSRAAIQWIVLTVTIVLSFLIQSCFSIYCDEDNCYHLLGVNENANSSEIKKAYYKLSLKHHPDKNPDPESKKLFVKIANAYEILKDEATREQYDYALAHPEEFFYNTARYYHAYYGHKTDTRAVLVGLLLIISSFQYMNQWTRYNQAIDMVKKTPAYKNKLRALELQRSGGVANRKKGNKQMDKKVEEELGKELNLDIRGTEKPSVWELIGVRLILLPYTLGKLLLWYGCWFWRYNVKRAPYSWEDASYLTRRSLRVSLDSWKSIDESTKEDLIERRLWEKSNFENYVAEMRKESKRRR
;
A
#
# COMPACT_ATOMS: atom_id res chain seq x y z
N MET A 1 -13.55 7.37 53.58
CA MET A 1 -12.73 6.57 52.64
C MET A 1 -13.13 5.09 52.53
N ALA A 2 -13.75 4.45 53.54
CA ALA A 2 -14.10 3.02 53.48
C ALA A 2 -15.33 2.69 52.57
N ARG A 3 -16.36 3.55 52.55
CA ARG A 3 -17.58 3.35 51.74
C ARG A 3 -17.35 3.34 50.22
N SER A 4 -16.37 4.10 49.72
CA SER A 4 -16.07 4.14 48.28
C SER A 4 -15.36 2.88 47.79
N ARG A 5 -14.55 2.22 48.64
CA ARG A 5 -13.85 0.98 48.30
C ARG A 5 -14.82 -0.20 48.15
N ALA A 6 -15.81 -0.31 49.04
CA ALA A 6 -16.84 -1.35 48.96
C ALA A 6 -17.69 -1.19 47.69
N ALA A 7 -18.11 0.03 47.34
CA ALA A 7 -18.87 0.28 46.11
C ALA A 7 -18.10 -0.11 44.84
N ILE A 8 -16.81 0.21 44.78
CA ILE A 8 -15.94 -0.18 43.65
C ILE A 8 -15.80 -1.70 43.58
N GLN A 9 -15.65 -2.40 44.72
CA GLN A 9 -15.57 -3.87 44.75
C GLN A 9 -16.85 -4.52 44.23
N TRP A 10 -18.03 -4.03 44.62
CA TRP A 10 -19.31 -4.52 44.12
C TRP A 10 -19.50 -4.26 42.62
N ILE A 11 -19.07 -3.10 42.13
CA ILE A 11 -19.11 -2.77 40.69
C ILE A 11 -18.15 -3.67 39.89
N VAL A 12 -16.95 -3.93 40.40
CA VAL A 12 -16.01 -4.85 39.73
C VAL A 12 -16.55 -6.28 39.72
N LEU A 13 -17.17 -6.73 40.81
CA LEU A 13 -17.82 -8.05 40.88
C LEU A 13 -19.01 -8.17 39.93
N THR A 14 -19.87 -7.15 39.85
CA THR A 14 -21.02 -7.17 38.94
C THR A 14 -20.56 -7.09 37.48
N VAL A 15 -19.57 -6.26 37.18
CA VAL A 15 -19.00 -6.17 35.82
C VAL A 15 -18.31 -7.47 35.44
N THR A 16 -17.55 -8.12 36.31
CA THR A 16 -16.89 -9.41 36.01
C THR A 16 -17.90 -10.54 35.83
N ILE A 17 -18.97 -10.60 36.64
CA ILE A 17 -20.06 -11.56 36.47
C ILE A 17 -20.79 -11.31 35.13
N VAL A 18 -21.13 -10.06 34.82
CA VAL A 18 -21.76 -9.70 33.54
C VAL A 18 -20.84 -10.01 32.36
N LEU A 19 -19.54 -9.73 32.47
CA LEU A 19 -18.56 -10.08 31.45
C LEU A 19 -18.46 -11.60 31.28
N SER A 20 -18.56 -12.38 32.37
CA SER A 20 -18.57 -13.85 32.31
C SER A 20 -19.83 -14.43 31.67
N PHE A 21 -20.99 -13.78 31.82
CA PHE A 21 -22.22 -14.13 31.09
C PHE A 21 -22.20 -13.67 29.63
N LEU A 22 -21.42 -12.63 29.28
CA LEU A 22 -21.21 -12.18 27.90
C LEU A 22 -20.19 -13.04 27.14
N ILE A 23 -19.33 -13.77 27.86
CA ILE A 23 -18.53 -14.87 27.31
C ILE A 23 -19.45 -16.09 27.19
N GLN A 24 -20.53 -15.97 26.41
CA GLN A 24 -21.21 -17.15 25.92
C GLN A 24 -20.24 -17.82 24.95
N SER A 25 -19.65 -18.90 25.44
CA SER A 25 -18.96 -19.94 24.70
C SER A 25 -19.55 -20.19 23.31
N CYS A 26 -18.99 -19.56 22.28
CA CYS A 26 -19.28 -19.91 20.89
C CYS A 26 -18.42 -21.14 20.56
N PHE A 27 -18.89 -22.32 21.00
CA PHE A 27 -18.13 -23.58 20.90
C PHE A 27 -18.40 -24.39 19.65
N SER A 28 -19.21 -23.91 18.69
CA SER A 28 -19.49 -24.75 17.53
C SER A 28 -19.26 -24.12 16.18
N ILE A 29 -18.52 -24.90 15.39
CA ILE A 29 -17.92 -24.58 14.10
C ILE A 29 -18.34 -25.63 13.07
N TYR A 30 -18.74 -26.83 13.49
CA TYR A 30 -19.17 -27.94 12.65
C TYR A 30 -20.69 -28.14 12.77
N CYS A 31 -21.15 -29.16 13.50
CA CYS A 31 -22.57 -29.53 13.61
C CYS A 31 -23.28 -28.97 14.86
N ASP A 32 -22.93 -27.76 15.27
CA ASP A 32 -23.45 -27.16 16.52
C ASP A 32 -23.09 -28.01 17.76
N GLU A 33 -24.02 -28.21 18.68
CA GLU A 33 -23.86 -29.06 19.87
C GLU A 33 -23.94 -30.57 19.52
N ASP A 34 -24.32 -30.90 18.28
CA ASP A 34 -24.55 -32.28 17.84
C ASP A 34 -23.32 -32.87 17.13
N ASN A 35 -23.12 -34.19 17.26
CA ASN A 35 -22.13 -34.91 16.45
C ASN A 35 -22.69 -35.17 15.04
N CYS A 36 -21.90 -34.87 14.00
CA CYS A 36 -22.31 -34.99 12.60
C CYS A 36 -22.68 -36.44 12.21
N TYR A 37 -22.00 -37.44 12.75
CA TYR A 37 -22.33 -38.86 12.51
C TYR A 37 -23.69 -39.23 13.13
N HIS A 38 -23.97 -38.70 14.32
CA HIS A 38 -25.24 -38.90 15.01
C HIS A 38 -26.41 -38.21 14.28
N LEU A 39 -26.22 -37.00 13.75
CA LEU A 39 -27.24 -36.30 12.96
C LEU A 39 -27.66 -37.08 11.70
N LEU A 40 -26.70 -37.77 11.07
CA LEU A 40 -26.98 -38.63 9.92
C LEU A 40 -27.41 -40.05 10.32
N GLY A 41 -27.26 -40.44 11.59
CA GLY A 41 -27.56 -41.78 12.08
C GLY A 41 -26.64 -42.85 11.50
N VAL A 42 -25.37 -42.51 11.29
CA VAL A 42 -24.33 -43.42 10.76
C VAL A 42 -23.20 -43.61 11.76
N ASN A 43 -22.43 -44.68 11.61
CA ASN A 43 -21.25 -44.93 12.44
C ASN A 43 -20.06 -44.05 11.98
N GLU A 44 -19.14 -43.73 12.88
CA GLU A 44 -17.86 -43.06 12.58
C GLU A 44 -17.01 -43.84 11.56
N ASN A 45 -17.23 -45.15 11.43
CA ASN A 45 -16.59 -46.01 10.41
C ASN A 45 -17.39 -46.13 9.09
N ALA A 46 -18.50 -45.39 8.94
CA ALA A 46 -19.35 -45.51 7.75
C ALA A 46 -18.61 -45.07 6.48
N ASN A 47 -18.84 -45.78 5.37
CA ASN A 47 -18.26 -45.38 4.08
C ASN A 47 -19.04 -44.21 3.44
N SER A 48 -18.46 -43.57 2.42
CA SER A 48 -19.09 -42.42 1.74
C SER A 48 -20.44 -42.78 1.09
N SER A 49 -20.68 -44.06 0.73
CA SER A 49 -21.96 -44.52 0.18
C SER A 49 -23.05 -44.55 1.25
N GLU A 50 -22.74 -45.03 2.44
CA GLU A 50 -23.65 -45.09 3.59
C GLU A 50 -24.01 -43.68 4.07
N ILE A 51 -23.03 -42.80 4.20
CA ILE A 51 -23.22 -41.38 4.54
C ILE A 51 -24.17 -40.71 3.52
N LYS A 52 -23.92 -40.91 2.22
CA LYS A 52 -24.77 -40.36 1.15
C LYS A 52 -26.19 -40.92 1.17
N LYS A 53 -26.36 -42.22 1.42
CA LYS A 53 -27.68 -42.87 1.52
C LYS A 53 -28.46 -42.34 2.73
N ALA A 54 -27.80 -42.20 3.87
CA ALA A 54 -28.41 -41.68 5.09
C ALA A 54 -28.87 -40.23 4.92
N TYR A 55 -28.01 -39.37 4.35
CA TYR A 55 -28.36 -38.01 3.98
C TYR A 55 -29.60 -37.98 3.08
N TYR A 56 -29.61 -38.72 1.97
CA TYR A 56 -30.73 -38.71 1.03
C TYR A 56 -32.07 -39.09 1.69
N LYS A 57 -32.07 -40.11 2.55
CA LYS A 57 -33.25 -40.55 3.30
C LYS A 57 -33.76 -39.45 4.24
N LEU A 58 -32.86 -38.81 4.98
CA LEU A 58 -33.20 -37.76 5.94
C LEU A 58 -33.61 -36.45 5.26
N SER A 59 -32.96 -36.05 4.17
CA SER A 59 -33.33 -34.88 3.38
C SER A 59 -34.72 -34.99 2.80
N LEU A 60 -35.10 -36.17 2.27
CA LEU A 60 -36.47 -36.40 1.78
C LEU A 60 -37.51 -36.36 2.91
N LYS A 61 -37.15 -36.88 4.08
CA LYS A 61 -38.02 -36.91 5.26
C LYS A 61 -38.25 -35.51 5.83
N HIS A 62 -37.24 -34.65 5.82
CA HIS A 62 -37.27 -33.32 6.45
C HIS A 62 -37.36 -32.15 5.44
N HIS A 63 -37.56 -32.44 4.15
CA HIS A 63 -37.60 -31.43 3.10
C HIS A 63 -38.65 -30.34 3.39
N PRO A 64 -38.31 -29.04 3.27
CA PRO A 64 -39.22 -27.93 3.60
C PRO A 64 -40.51 -27.94 2.77
N ASP A 65 -40.45 -28.36 1.51
CA ASP A 65 -41.66 -28.47 0.66
C ASP A 65 -42.66 -29.52 1.14
N LYS A 66 -42.18 -30.60 1.77
CA LYS A 66 -43.03 -31.69 2.26
C LYS A 66 -43.43 -31.50 3.72
N ASN A 67 -42.63 -30.75 4.48
CA ASN A 67 -42.85 -30.47 5.89
C ASN A 67 -42.65 -28.97 6.16
N PRO A 68 -43.73 -28.18 6.21
CA PRO A 68 -43.65 -26.73 6.44
C PRO A 68 -43.33 -26.37 7.90
N ASP A 69 -43.12 -27.35 8.78
CA ASP A 69 -42.80 -27.15 10.18
C ASP A 69 -41.42 -26.47 10.36
N PRO A 70 -41.31 -25.42 11.20
CA PRO A 70 -40.06 -24.71 11.41
C PRO A 70 -38.94 -25.59 11.99
N GLU A 71 -39.27 -26.61 12.79
CA GLU A 71 -38.28 -27.54 13.32
C GLU A 71 -37.75 -28.49 12.25
N SER A 72 -38.61 -28.91 11.30
CA SER A 72 -38.14 -29.70 10.15
C SER A 72 -37.15 -28.93 9.30
N LYS A 73 -37.35 -27.61 9.12
CA LYS A 73 -36.41 -26.75 8.39
C LYS A 73 -35.06 -26.65 9.12
N LYS A 74 -35.06 -26.48 10.44
CA LYS A 74 -33.81 -26.45 11.25
C LYS A 74 -33.06 -27.78 11.15
N LEU A 75 -33.75 -28.90 11.30
CA LEU A 75 -33.17 -30.24 11.16
C LEU A 75 -32.61 -30.45 9.76
N PHE A 76 -33.32 -30.03 8.72
CA PHE A 76 -32.84 -30.12 7.34
C PHE A 76 -31.52 -29.39 7.14
N VAL A 77 -31.38 -28.17 7.69
CA VAL A 77 -30.12 -27.41 7.63
C VAL A 77 -29.00 -28.12 8.39
N LYS A 78 -29.27 -28.65 9.58
CA LYS A 78 -28.29 -29.43 10.36
C LYS A 78 -27.83 -30.70 9.62
N ILE A 79 -28.77 -31.45 9.02
CA ILE A 79 -28.50 -32.66 8.23
C ILE A 79 -27.66 -32.33 6.99
N ALA A 80 -27.98 -31.23 6.30
CA ALA A 80 -27.20 -30.77 5.15
C ALA A 80 -25.77 -30.39 5.54
N ASN A 81 -25.60 -29.66 6.64
CA ASN A 81 -24.27 -29.31 7.15
C ASN A 81 -23.45 -30.55 7.55
N ALA A 82 -24.06 -31.49 8.28
CA ALA A 82 -23.41 -32.74 8.66
C ALA A 82 -22.96 -33.56 7.45
N TYR A 83 -23.77 -33.60 6.38
CA TYR A 83 -23.38 -34.24 5.13
C TYR A 83 -22.24 -33.52 4.43
N GLU A 84 -22.27 -32.19 4.30
CA GLU A 84 -21.17 -31.43 3.67
C GLU A 84 -19.83 -31.64 4.40
N ILE A 85 -19.84 -31.74 5.74
CA ILE A 85 -18.64 -32.01 6.54
C ILE A 85 -18.13 -33.44 6.31
N LEU A 86 -19.01 -34.44 6.28
CA LEU A 86 -18.63 -35.86 6.24
C LEU A 86 -18.48 -36.45 4.83
N LYS A 87 -18.93 -35.73 3.79
CA LYS A 87 -18.98 -36.21 2.40
C LYS A 87 -17.59 -36.36 1.79
N ASP A 88 -16.73 -35.35 1.95
CA ASP A 88 -15.39 -35.34 1.39
C ASP A 88 -14.39 -35.86 2.44
N GLU A 89 -13.48 -36.74 2.04
CA GLU A 89 -12.52 -37.38 2.95
C GLU A 89 -11.67 -36.36 3.71
N ALA A 90 -11.19 -35.33 3.02
CA ALA A 90 -10.40 -34.27 3.63
C ALA A 90 -11.15 -33.47 4.70
N THR A 91 -12.45 -33.17 4.51
CA THR A 91 -13.23 -32.43 5.52
C THR A 91 -13.64 -33.33 6.68
N ARG A 92 -13.85 -34.62 6.41
CA ARG A 92 -14.09 -35.64 7.43
C ARG A 92 -12.88 -35.85 8.33
N GLU A 93 -11.69 -35.99 7.77
CA GLU A 93 -10.44 -36.08 8.56
C GLU A 93 -10.25 -34.84 9.46
N GLN A 94 -10.61 -33.65 8.97
CA GLN A 94 -10.55 -32.43 9.77
C GLN A 94 -11.57 -32.43 10.91
N TYR A 95 -12.75 -32.98 10.66
CA TYR A 95 -13.77 -33.14 11.70
C TYR A 95 -13.34 -34.16 12.75
N ASP A 96 -12.85 -35.33 12.33
CA ASP A 96 -12.39 -36.41 13.21
C ASP A 96 -11.19 -35.95 14.07
N TYR A 97 -10.26 -35.19 13.48
CA TYR A 97 -9.17 -34.57 14.23
C TYR A 97 -9.71 -33.58 15.29
N ALA A 98 -10.70 -32.75 14.93
CA ALA A 98 -11.28 -31.79 15.85
C ALA A 98 -12.06 -32.46 17.00
N LEU A 99 -12.67 -33.63 16.75
CA LEU A 99 -13.27 -34.47 17.80
C LEU A 99 -12.21 -35.05 18.75
N ALA A 100 -11.06 -35.46 18.22
CA ALA A 100 -9.97 -36.02 19.02
C ALA A 100 -9.17 -34.97 19.81
N HIS A 101 -9.11 -33.72 19.34
CA HIS A 101 -8.30 -32.62 19.90
C HIS A 101 -9.15 -31.37 20.17
N PRO A 102 -10.13 -31.43 21.10
CA PRO A 102 -11.02 -30.31 21.38
C PRO A 102 -10.32 -29.09 21.99
N GLU A 103 -9.15 -29.28 22.62
CA GLU A 103 -8.33 -28.20 23.21
C GLU A 103 -7.74 -27.26 22.15
N GLU A 104 -7.56 -27.72 20.92
CA GLU A 104 -7.01 -26.94 19.80
C GLU A 104 -8.07 -26.08 19.10
N PHE A 105 -8.96 -25.45 19.88
CA PHE A 105 -10.12 -24.71 19.37
C PHE A 105 -9.76 -23.76 18.23
N PHE A 106 -8.83 -22.81 18.45
CA PHE A 106 -8.47 -21.80 17.44
C PHE A 106 -7.92 -22.40 16.14
N TYR A 107 -7.17 -23.50 16.22
CA TYR A 107 -6.61 -24.19 15.07
C TYR A 107 -7.71 -24.90 14.27
N ASN A 108 -8.56 -25.66 14.96
CA ASN A 108 -9.71 -26.35 14.36
C ASN A 108 -10.67 -25.36 13.69
N THR A 109 -10.92 -24.21 14.32
CA THR A 109 -11.69 -23.10 13.75
C THR A 109 -11.07 -22.60 12.46
N ALA A 110 -9.80 -22.21 12.50
CA ALA A 110 -9.12 -21.66 11.34
C ALA A 110 -9.13 -22.64 10.15
N ARG A 111 -8.95 -23.93 10.43
CA ARG A 111 -8.96 -24.99 9.42
C ARG A 111 -10.35 -25.18 8.80
N TYR A 112 -11.40 -25.21 9.60
CA TYR A 112 -12.78 -25.25 9.10
C TYR A 112 -13.09 -24.05 8.21
N TYR A 113 -12.80 -22.82 8.67
CA TYR A 113 -13.08 -21.62 7.88
C TYR A 113 -12.26 -21.57 6.60
N HIS A 114 -11.00 -22.01 6.64
CA HIS A 114 -10.17 -22.10 5.44
C HIS A 114 -10.69 -23.16 4.45
N ALA A 115 -11.17 -24.31 4.92
CA ALA A 115 -11.72 -25.35 4.04
C ALA A 115 -13.07 -24.93 3.44
N TYR A 116 -13.95 -24.34 4.24
CA TYR A 116 -15.33 -24.04 3.85
C TYR A 116 -15.47 -22.69 3.11
N TYR A 117 -14.79 -21.64 3.58
CA TYR A 117 -14.84 -20.29 3.01
C TYR A 117 -13.56 -19.89 2.28
N GLY A 118 -12.58 -20.78 2.19
CA GLY A 118 -11.37 -20.56 1.40
C GLY A 118 -11.73 -20.27 -0.04
N HIS A 119 -11.28 -19.12 -0.52
CA HIS A 119 -11.30 -18.78 -1.93
C HIS A 119 -10.66 -19.90 -2.77
N LYS A 120 -11.39 -20.38 -3.79
CA LYS A 120 -10.89 -21.41 -4.71
C LYS A 120 -9.94 -20.86 -5.78
N THR A 121 -9.93 -19.54 -5.96
CA THR A 121 -9.04 -18.84 -6.88
C THR A 121 -7.72 -18.54 -6.20
N ASP A 122 -6.65 -18.28 -6.93
CA ASP A 122 -5.40 -17.81 -6.31
C ASP A 122 -5.51 -16.31 -6.00
N THR A 123 -5.64 -15.94 -4.73
CA THR A 123 -5.68 -14.52 -4.30
C THR A 123 -4.48 -13.73 -4.81
N ARG A 124 -3.32 -14.35 -4.98
CA ARG A 124 -2.11 -13.67 -5.46
C ARG A 124 -2.29 -13.18 -6.88
N ALA A 125 -2.89 -13.98 -7.75
CA ALA A 125 -3.19 -13.59 -9.12
C ALA A 125 -4.18 -12.41 -9.17
N VAL A 126 -5.18 -12.41 -8.29
CA VAL A 126 -6.12 -11.29 -8.16
C VAL A 126 -5.41 -10.01 -7.73
N LEU A 127 -4.50 -10.09 -6.75
CA LEU A 127 -3.71 -8.94 -6.30
C LEU A 127 -2.78 -8.40 -7.39
N VAL A 128 -2.11 -9.27 -8.14
CA VAL A 128 -1.28 -8.87 -9.29
C VAL A 128 -2.12 -8.20 -10.36
N GLY A 129 -3.27 -8.77 -10.71
CA GLY A 129 -4.20 -8.18 -11.67
C GLY A 129 -4.68 -6.79 -11.24
N LEU A 130 -5.07 -6.63 -9.98
CA LEU A 130 -5.48 -5.35 -9.41
C LEU A 130 -4.34 -4.31 -9.46
N LEU A 131 -3.11 -4.72 -9.10
CA LEU A 131 -1.93 -3.86 -9.13
C LEU A 131 -1.57 -3.40 -10.56
N LEU A 132 -1.75 -4.26 -11.56
CA LEU A 132 -1.59 -3.89 -12.97
C LEU A 132 -2.65 -2.88 -13.43
N ILE A 133 -3.91 -3.08 -13.04
CA ILE A 133 -5.01 -2.14 -13.35
C ILE A 133 -4.73 -0.77 -12.74
N ILE A 134 -4.37 -0.73 -11.45
CA ILE A 134 -4.04 0.52 -10.75
C ILE A 134 -2.84 1.21 -11.41
N SER A 135 -1.79 0.46 -11.73
CA SER A 135 -0.59 1.00 -12.40
C SER A 135 -0.90 1.55 -13.80
N SER A 136 -1.79 0.88 -14.54
CA SER A 136 -2.26 1.34 -15.85
C SER A 136 -3.04 2.66 -15.74
N PHE A 137 -3.98 2.73 -14.80
CA PHE A 137 -4.76 3.96 -14.56
C PHE A 137 -3.86 5.12 -14.10
N GLN A 138 -2.87 4.84 -13.24
CA GLN A 138 -1.85 5.80 -12.84
C GLN A 138 -1.08 6.34 -14.05
N TYR A 139 -0.58 5.46 -14.93
CA TYR A 139 0.15 5.86 -16.13
C TYR A 139 -0.70 6.74 -17.04
N MET A 140 -1.95 6.34 -17.28
CA MET A 140 -2.89 7.09 -18.11
C MET A 140 -3.17 8.48 -17.53
N ASN A 141 -3.32 8.58 -16.20
CA ASN A 141 -3.48 9.86 -15.52
C ASN A 141 -2.23 10.75 -15.66
N GLN A 142 -1.03 10.19 -15.45
CA GLN A 142 0.24 10.92 -15.64
C GLN A 142 0.40 11.41 -17.08
N TRP A 143 0.09 10.55 -18.06
CA TRP A 143 0.10 10.89 -19.48
C TRP A 143 -0.85 12.04 -19.81
N THR A 144 -2.07 12.00 -19.28
CA THR A 144 -3.07 13.05 -19.47
C THR A 144 -2.60 14.39 -18.90
N ARG A 145 -2.09 14.38 -17.67
CA ARG A 145 -1.55 15.59 -17.01
C ARG A 145 -0.36 16.17 -17.76
N TYR A 146 0.55 15.32 -18.24
CA TYR A 146 1.71 15.74 -19.03
C TYR A 146 1.27 16.44 -20.32
N ASN A 147 0.35 15.84 -21.07
CA ASN A 147 -0.15 16.44 -22.32
C ASN A 147 -0.87 17.77 -22.07
N GLN A 148 -1.69 17.85 -21.01
CA GLN A 148 -2.34 19.11 -20.62
C GLN A 148 -1.33 20.21 -20.30
N ALA A 149 -0.25 19.89 -19.58
CA ALA A 149 0.79 20.84 -19.24
C ALA A 149 1.55 21.35 -20.48
N ILE A 150 1.90 20.44 -21.40
CA ILE A 150 2.53 20.80 -22.68
C ILE A 150 1.63 21.74 -23.49
N ASP A 151 0.32 21.44 -23.56
CA ASP A 151 -0.64 22.28 -24.27
C ASP A 151 -0.81 23.66 -23.64
N MET A 152 -0.74 23.77 -22.31
CA MET A 152 -0.74 25.06 -21.61
C MET A 152 0.53 25.87 -21.92
N VAL A 153 1.70 25.24 -21.91
CA VAL A 153 2.98 25.90 -22.22
C VAL A 153 3.01 26.38 -23.66
N LYS A 154 2.53 25.58 -24.62
CA LYS A 154 2.44 25.97 -26.05
C LYS A 154 1.62 27.24 -26.28
N LYS A 155 0.60 27.48 -25.44
CA LYS A 155 -0.23 28.69 -25.51
C LYS A 155 0.46 29.93 -24.97
N THR A 156 1.45 29.77 -24.09
CA THR A 156 2.13 30.88 -23.41
C THR A 156 2.97 31.71 -24.40
N PRO A 157 2.97 33.06 -24.31
CA PRO A 157 3.77 33.90 -25.21
C PRO A 157 5.28 33.60 -25.10
N ALA A 158 5.77 33.22 -23.93
CA ALA A 158 7.17 32.83 -23.71
C ALA A 158 7.60 31.64 -24.58
N TYR A 159 6.72 30.65 -24.78
CA TYR A 159 6.97 29.52 -25.67
C TYR A 159 7.09 29.98 -27.12
N LYS A 160 6.14 30.79 -27.59
CA LYS A 160 6.15 31.33 -28.96
C LYS A 160 7.39 32.19 -29.23
N ASN A 161 7.84 32.97 -28.25
CA ASN A 161 9.05 33.77 -28.35
C ASN A 161 10.31 32.89 -28.45
N LYS A 162 10.41 31.85 -27.62
CA LYS A 162 11.51 30.87 -27.70
C LYS A 162 11.53 30.15 -29.04
N LEU A 163 10.36 29.78 -29.55
CA LEU A 163 10.21 29.06 -30.80
C LEU A 163 10.68 29.91 -32.00
N ARG A 164 10.29 31.19 -32.03
CA ARG A 164 10.77 32.16 -33.04
C ARG A 164 12.28 32.40 -32.94
N ALA A 165 12.84 32.43 -31.74
CA ALA A 165 14.29 32.59 -31.55
C ALA A 165 15.06 31.40 -32.15
N LEU A 166 14.56 30.17 -31.99
CA LEU A 166 15.14 28.98 -32.63
C LEU A 166 15.01 29.01 -34.15
N GLU A 167 13.85 29.43 -34.69
CA GLU A 167 13.67 29.60 -36.13
C GLU A 167 14.67 30.61 -36.71
N LEU A 168 14.91 31.72 -35.99
CA LEU A 168 15.90 32.73 -36.37
C LEU A 168 17.33 32.17 -36.34
N GLN A 169 17.69 31.35 -35.35
CA GLN A 169 18.99 30.67 -35.30
C GLN A 169 19.16 29.74 -36.51
N ARG A 170 18.13 28.94 -36.84
CA ARG A 170 18.18 28.00 -37.98
C ARG A 170 18.23 28.71 -39.34
N SER A 171 17.59 29.86 -39.46
CA SER A 171 17.62 30.70 -40.67
C SER A 171 18.85 31.60 -40.76
N GLY A 172 19.80 31.51 -39.81
CA GLY A 172 21.04 32.29 -39.82
C GLY A 172 20.81 33.80 -39.68
N GLY A 173 19.72 34.22 -39.05
CA GLY A 173 19.36 35.63 -38.88
C GLY A 173 18.76 36.31 -40.12
N VAL A 174 18.51 35.58 -41.22
CA VAL A 174 17.86 36.12 -42.42
C VAL A 174 16.34 36.19 -42.18
N ALA A 175 15.90 37.19 -41.43
CA ALA A 175 14.48 37.50 -41.27
C ALA A 175 13.95 38.08 -42.58
N ASN A 176 13.25 37.25 -43.36
CA ASN A 176 12.63 37.69 -44.60
C ASN A 176 11.52 38.71 -44.28
N ARG A 177 11.81 40.02 -44.40
CA ARG A 177 10.94 41.14 -43.96
C ARG A 177 9.52 41.11 -44.54
N LYS A 178 9.28 40.36 -45.63
CA LYS A 178 7.95 40.13 -46.22
C LYS A 178 7.05 39.14 -45.45
N LYS A 179 7.58 38.39 -44.49
CA LYS A 179 6.85 37.33 -43.76
C LYS A 179 6.29 37.78 -42.40
N GLY A 180 6.26 39.09 -42.11
CA GLY A 180 5.89 39.65 -40.80
C GLY A 180 4.47 39.31 -40.29
N ASN A 181 3.62 38.72 -41.14
CA ASN A 181 2.26 38.32 -40.75
C ASN A 181 1.88 36.88 -41.17
N LYS A 182 2.84 36.06 -41.64
CA LYS A 182 2.54 34.69 -42.07
C LYS A 182 2.65 33.73 -40.90
N GLN A 183 1.54 33.08 -40.57
CA GLN A 183 1.47 32.03 -39.56
C GLN A 183 2.51 30.94 -39.88
N MET A 184 3.31 30.57 -38.89
CA MET A 184 4.36 29.56 -39.03
C MET A 184 3.75 28.22 -39.42
N ASP A 185 4.41 27.48 -40.31
CA ASP A 185 3.90 26.20 -40.78
C ASP A 185 3.79 25.22 -39.61
N LYS A 186 2.61 24.60 -39.45
CA LYS A 186 2.29 23.72 -38.31
C LYS A 186 3.29 22.55 -38.15
N LYS A 187 3.85 22.07 -39.28
CA LYS A 187 4.89 21.02 -39.30
C LYS A 187 6.22 21.52 -38.72
N VAL A 188 6.62 22.73 -39.08
CA VAL A 188 7.85 23.37 -38.59
C VAL A 188 7.71 23.68 -37.10
N GLU A 189 6.55 24.17 -36.66
CA GLU A 189 6.25 24.36 -35.24
C GLU A 189 6.34 23.05 -34.42
N GLU A 190 5.88 21.94 -34.98
CA GLU A 190 5.94 20.63 -34.31
C GLU A 190 7.36 20.05 -34.27
N GLU A 191 8.14 20.21 -35.33
CA GLU A 191 9.56 19.81 -35.36
C GLU A 191 10.39 20.62 -34.36
N LEU A 192 10.28 21.95 -34.38
CA LEU A 192 10.97 22.80 -33.41
C LEU A 192 10.48 22.55 -31.97
N GLY A 193 9.19 22.24 -31.79
CA GLY A 193 8.64 21.90 -30.48
C GLY A 193 9.17 20.59 -29.91
N LYS A 194 9.61 19.64 -30.76
CA LYS A 194 10.26 18.38 -30.32
C LYS A 194 11.71 18.60 -29.88
N GLU A 195 12.39 19.57 -30.47
CA GLU A 195 13.78 19.92 -30.17
C GLU A 195 13.90 20.81 -28.93
N LEU A 196 12.86 21.61 -28.65
CA LEU A 196 12.80 22.44 -27.46
C LEU A 196 12.58 21.57 -26.21
N ASN A 197 13.66 21.35 -25.45
CA ASN A 197 13.59 20.77 -24.11
C ASN A 197 12.82 21.72 -23.18
N LEU A 198 11.50 21.51 -23.10
CA LEU A 198 10.63 22.20 -22.17
C LEU A 198 10.80 21.58 -20.79
N ASP A 199 11.73 22.12 -20.00
CA ASP A 199 11.78 21.82 -18.57
C ASP A 199 10.63 22.55 -17.86
N ILE A 200 9.48 21.90 -17.81
CA ILE A 200 8.28 22.41 -17.15
C ILE A 200 8.34 21.97 -15.69
N ARG A 201 8.50 22.96 -14.79
CA ARG A 201 8.54 22.70 -13.34
C ARG A 201 7.34 21.86 -12.89
N GLY A 202 7.62 20.66 -12.38
CA GLY A 202 6.63 19.77 -11.78
C GLY A 202 5.89 18.84 -12.75
N THR A 203 6.26 18.80 -14.03
CA THR A 203 5.70 17.83 -14.99
C THR A 203 6.81 17.17 -15.81
N GLU A 204 7.13 15.94 -15.44
CA GLU A 204 8.06 15.08 -16.18
C GLU A 204 7.30 14.17 -17.13
N LYS A 205 7.98 13.68 -18.18
CA LYS A 205 7.42 12.69 -19.10
C LYS A 205 7.12 11.40 -18.31
N PRO A 206 5.91 10.82 -18.45
CA PRO A 206 5.56 9.61 -17.70
C PRO A 206 6.54 8.48 -18.00
N SER A 207 7.11 7.91 -16.94
CA SER A 207 8.11 6.86 -17.02
C SER A 207 7.59 5.58 -16.38
N VAL A 208 7.86 4.45 -17.03
CA VAL A 208 7.42 3.12 -16.57
C VAL A 208 8.07 2.76 -15.22
N TRP A 209 9.27 3.28 -14.94
CA TRP A 209 9.97 3.07 -13.68
C TRP A 209 9.31 3.76 -12.47
N GLU A 210 8.42 4.72 -12.73
CA GLU A 210 7.69 5.43 -11.68
C GLU A 210 6.35 4.81 -11.32
N LEU A 211 5.94 3.76 -12.03
CA LEU A 211 4.71 3.05 -11.76
C LEU A 211 4.77 2.40 -10.38
N ILE A 212 3.65 2.46 -9.65
CA ILE A 212 3.53 1.86 -8.32
C ILE A 212 3.91 0.39 -8.36
N GLY A 213 3.45 -0.36 -9.37
CA GLY A 213 3.81 -1.77 -9.53
C GLY A 213 5.31 -2.01 -9.65
N VAL A 214 6.00 -1.23 -10.50
CA VAL A 214 7.46 -1.36 -10.68
C VAL A 214 8.22 -0.93 -9.43
N ARG A 215 7.80 0.16 -8.78
CA ARG A 215 8.39 0.63 -7.53
C ARG A 215 8.23 -0.39 -6.40
N LEU A 216 7.08 -1.08 -6.31
CA LEU A 216 6.86 -2.14 -5.33
C LEU A 216 7.79 -3.34 -5.56
N ILE A 217 8.01 -3.71 -6.82
CA ILE A 217 8.95 -4.79 -7.18
C ILE A 217 10.40 -4.41 -6.82
N LEU A 218 10.78 -3.15 -7.04
CA LEU A 218 12.12 -2.65 -6.72
C LEU A 218 12.29 -2.26 -5.25
N LEU A 219 11.22 -2.19 -4.46
CA LEU A 219 11.24 -1.74 -3.06
C LEU A 219 12.20 -2.57 -2.20
N PRO A 220 12.22 -3.92 -2.25
CA PRO A 220 13.17 -4.69 -1.47
C PRO A 220 14.63 -4.34 -1.78
N TYR A 221 14.94 -4.11 -3.05
CA TYR A 221 16.28 -3.73 -3.49
C TYR A 221 16.67 -2.33 -3.01
N THR A 222 15.77 -1.34 -3.17
CA THR A 222 16.05 0.03 -2.72
C THR A 222 16.13 0.13 -1.21
N LEU A 223 15.29 -0.60 -0.48
CA LEU A 223 15.33 -0.70 0.97
C LEU A 223 16.63 -1.37 1.43
N GLY A 224 17.04 -2.48 0.80
CA GLY A 224 18.30 -3.14 1.11
C GLY A 224 19.51 -2.21 0.90
N LYS A 225 19.57 -1.50 -0.23
CA LYS A 225 20.61 -0.51 -0.50
C LYS A 225 20.62 0.62 0.54
N LEU A 226 19.45 1.10 0.93
CA LEU A 226 19.29 2.13 1.95
C LEU A 226 19.76 1.63 3.33
N LEU A 227 19.37 0.43 3.73
CA LEU A 227 19.81 -0.19 4.99
C LEU A 227 21.33 -0.39 5.02
N LEU A 228 21.92 -0.85 3.92
CA LEU A 228 23.37 -0.95 3.79
C LEU A 228 24.04 0.42 3.91
N TRP A 229 23.52 1.43 3.22
CA TRP A 229 24.04 2.80 3.33
C TRP A 229 23.97 3.33 4.77
N TYR A 230 22.85 3.14 5.46
CA TYR A 230 22.70 3.52 6.88
C TYR A 230 23.62 2.73 7.81
N GLY A 231 23.80 1.43 7.56
CA GLY A 231 24.73 0.59 8.33
C GLY A 231 26.18 1.05 8.17
N CYS A 232 26.60 1.31 6.93
CA CYS A 232 27.92 1.86 6.62
C CYS A 232 28.12 3.25 7.23
N TRP A 233 27.11 4.13 7.13
CA TRP A 233 27.13 5.46 7.73
C TRP A 233 27.28 5.41 9.25
N PHE A 234 26.44 4.59 9.91
CA PHE A 234 26.48 4.40 11.35
C PHE A 234 27.85 3.88 11.81
N TRP A 235 28.39 2.89 11.12
CA TRP A 235 29.72 2.36 11.43
C TRP A 235 30.82 3.41 11.25
N ARG A 236 30.83 4.13 10.12
CA ARG A 236 31.88 5.09 9.79
C ARG A 236 31.90 6.28 10.75
N TYR A 237 30.73 6.84 11.09
CA TYR A 237 30.62 8.10 11.81
C TYR A 237 30.29 7.96 13.30
N ASN A 238 29.48 6.97 13.70
CA ASN A 238 29.18 6.76 15.13
C ASN A 238 30.19 5.84 15.81
N VAL A 239 30.59 4.74 15.16
CA VAL A 239 31.52 3.76 15.78
C VAL A 239 32.98 4.19 15.60
N LYS A 240 33.42 4.43 14.37
CA LYS A 240 34.81 4.82 14.07
C LYS A 240 35.13 6.30 14.34
N ARG A 241 34.11 7.15 14.53
CA ARG A 241 34.25 8.61 14.71
C ARG A 241 35.17 9.28 13.66
N ALA A 242 35.13 8.81 12.42
CA ALA A 242 35.92 9.40 11.34
C ALA A 242 35.41 10.82 10.99
N PRO A 243 36.26 11.74 10.50
CA PRO A 243 35.80 13.02 9.99
C PRO A 243 34.91 12.84 8.74
N TYR A 244 33.91 13.70 8.58
CA TYR A 244 33.03 13.68 7.41
C TYR A 244 33.82 13.95 6.12
N SER A 245 33.58 13.12 5.10
CA SER A 245 34.00 13.42 3.73
C SER A 245 33.33 14.69 3.23
N TRP A 246 33.94 15.38 2.26
CA TRP A 246 33.34 16.58 1.65
C TRP A 246 31.93 16.31 1.10
N GLU A 247 31.72 15.17 0.42
CA GLU A 247 30.42 14.77 -0.12
C GLU A 247 29.37 14.55 0.99
N ASP A 248 29.77 13.91 2.08
CA ASP A 248 28.90 13.60 3.22
C ASP A 248 28.55 14.88 4.01
N ALA A 249 29.53 15.78 4.18
CA ALA A 249 29.33 17.10 4.76
C ALA A 249 28.41 17.97 3.88
N SER A 250 28.60 17.96 2.57
CA SER A 250 27.72 18.62 1.59
C SER A 250 26.29 18.10 1.68
N TYR A 251 26.11 16.77 1.78
CA TYR A 251 24.81 16.13 1.99
C TYR A 251 24.14 16.62 3.29
N LEU A 252 24.88 16.66 4.40
CA LEU A 252 24.40 17.10 5.70
C LEU A 252 24.03 18.59 5.71
N THR A 253 24.87 19.45 5.15
CA THR A 253 24.62 20.91 5.02
C THR A 253 23.40 21.20 4.15
N ARG A 254 23.27 20.52 3.00
CA ARG A 254 22.07 20.65 2.16
C ARG A 254 20.81 20.23 2.93
N ARG A 255 20.90 19.13 3.69
CA ARG A 255 19.78 18.61 4.49
C ARG A 255 19.39 19.54 5.63
N SER A 256 20.34 20.20 6.29
CA SER A 256 20.04 21.17 7.35
C SER A 256 19.38 22.45 6.79
N LEU A 257 19.83 22.92 5.63
CA LEU A 257 19.25 24.07 4.93
C LEU A 257 17.88 23.77 4.26
N ARG A 258 17.49 22.51 4.13
CA ARG A 258 16.26 22.05 3.45
C ARG A 258 16.15 22.50 1.99
N VAL A 259 17.28 22.59 1.30
CA VAL A 259 17.36 23.00 -0.11
C VAL A 259 17.19 21.77 -1.02
N SER A 260 16.48 21.94 -2.14
CA SER A 260 16.34 20.87 -3.15
C SER A 260 17.68 20.53 -3.79
N LEU A 261 17.81 19.34 -4.39
CA LEU A 261 19.07 18.94 -5.03
C LEU A 261 19.47 19.90 -6.17
N ASP A 262 18.50 20.33 -6.97
CA ASP A 262 18.77 21.17 -8.14
C ASP A 262 19.16 22.58 -7.73
N SER A 263 18.47 23.13 -6.71
CA SER A 263 18.84 24.42 -6.14
C SER A 263 20.19 24.37 -5.45
N TRP A 264 20.60 23.23 -4.89
CA TRP A 264 21.94 23.06 -4.32
C TRP A 264 23.00 23.01 -5.42
N LYS A 265 22.75 22.28 -6.51
CA LYS A 265 23.67 22.18 -7.65
C LYS A 265 23.93 23.53 -8.32
N SER A 266 22.91 24.40 -8.38
CA SER A 266 23.02 25.73 -9.01
C SER A 266 23.74 26.78 -8.17
N ILE A 267 24.05 26.50 -6.90
CA ILE A 267 24.81 27.40 -6.03
C ILE A 267 26.29 27.36 -6.44
N ASP A 268 26.96 28.51 -6.37
CA ASP A 268 28.38 28.64 -6.69
C ASP A 268 29.26 27.78 -5.77
N GLU A 269 30.33 27.20 -6.30
CA GLU A 269 31.15 26.25 -5.54
C GLU A 269 31.80 26.89 -4.30
N SER A 270 32.26 28.14 -4.42
CA SER A 270 32.83 28.92 -3.31
C SER A 270 31.83 29.11 -2.17
N THR A 271 30.56 29.36 -2.50
CA THR A 271 29.52 29.49 -1.49
C THR A 271 29.16 28.15 -0.84
N LYS A 272 29.27 27.03 -1.57
CA LYS A 272 29.10 25.69 -0.97
C LYS A 272 30.22 25.40 0.03
N GLU A 273 31.46 25.74 -0.30
CA GLU A 273 32.62 25.57 0.57
C GLU A 273 32.45 26.35 1.89
N ASP A 274 32.09 27.64 1.84
CA ASP A 274 31.83 28.45 3.05
C ASP A 274 30.69 27.84 3.91
N LEU A 275 29.60 27.39 3.28
CA LEU A 275 28.48 26.76 4.00
C LEU A 275 28.87 25.42 4.65
N ILE A 276 29.76 24.65 4.02
CA ILE A 276 30.27 23.38 4.56
C ILE A 276 31.24 23.64 5.72
N GLU A 277 32.14 24.63 5.59
CA GLU A 277 33.11 25.01 6.61
C GLU A 277 32.42 25.46 7.91
N ARG A 278 31.27 26.14 7.80
CA ARG A 278 30.42 26.53 8.94
C ARG A 278 29.77 25.36 9.68
N ARG A 279 29.87 24.12 9.16
CA ARG A 279 29.30 22.90 9.76
C ARG A 279 27.84 23.05 10.18
N LEU A 280 26.99 23.49 9.24
CA LEU A 280 25.57 23.80 9.49
C LEU A 280 24.71 22.58 9.87
N TRP A 281 25.27 21.38 9.94
CA TRP A 281 24.61 20.19 10.49
C TRP A 281 24.64 20.15 12.01
N GLU A 282 25.50 20.95 12.65
CA GLU A 282 25.47 21.19 14.09
C GLU A 282 24.40 22.24 14.41
N LYS A 283 23.52 21.92 15.37
CA LYS A 283 22.35 22.75 15.70
C LYS A 283 22.73 24.19 16.09
N SER A 284 23.78 24.34 16.90
CA SER A 284 24.29 25.65 17.34
C SER A 284 24.74 26.53 16.18
N ASN A 285 25.50 25.95 15.25
CA ASN A 285 26.07 26.68 14.10
C ASN A 285 24.97 27.08 13.13
N PHE A 286 23.97 26.21 12.94
CA PHE A 286 22.79 26.53 12.15
C PHE A 286 21.97 27.69 12.74
N GLU A 287 21.72 27.68 14.05
CA GLU A 287 20.99 28.77 14.73
C GLU A 287 21.73 30.11 14.62
N ASN A 288 23.05 30.09 14.77
CA ASN A 288 23.90 31.27 14.60
C ASN A 288 23.83 31.80 13.16
N TYR A 289 23.98 30.92 12.16
CA TYR A 289 23.88 31.30 10.74
C TYR A 289 22.51 31.91 10.41
N VAL A 290 21.41 31.30 10.86
CA VAL A 290 20.07 31.85 10.64
C VAL A 290 19.90 33.21 11.33
N ALA A 291 20.48 33.41 12.52
CA ALA A 291 20.46 34.69 13.20
C ALA A 291 21.27 35.77 12.46
N GLU A 292 22.42 35.42 11.91
CA GLU A 292 23.24 36.30 11.05
C GLU A 292 22.46 36.71 9.80
N MET A 293 21.89 35.76 9.06
CA MET A 293 21.10 36.03 7.86
C MET A 293 19.89 36.93 8.14
N ARG A 294 19.24 36.76 9.30
CA ARG A 294 18.14 37.66 9.74
C ARG A 294 18.63 39.07 10.07
N LYS A 295 19.80 39.22 10.69
CA LYS A 295 20.39 40.54 10.97
C LYS A 295 20.79 41.23 9.67
N GLU A 296 21.36 40.50 8.74
CA GLU A 296 21.76 41.04 7.44
C GLU A 296 20.56 41.44 6.58
N SER A 297 19.49 40.64 6.55
CA SER A 297 18.26 41.03 5.86
C SER A 297 17.62 42.29 6.44
N LYS A 298 17.77 42.52 7.75
CA LYS A 298 17.30 43.74 8.43
C LYS A 298 18.19 44.95 8.13
N ARG A 299 19.49 44.77 7.89
CA ARG A 299 20.42 45.85 7.49
C ARG A 299 20.23 46.29 6.04
N ARG A 300 19.77 45.38 5.17
CA ARG A 300 19.50 45.65 3.75
C ARG A 300 18.12 46.26 3.48
N ARG A 301 17.23 46.31 4.47
CA ARG A 301 15.91 46.94 4.41
C ARG A 301 15.98 48.31 5.08
#